data_AF-A0A7S3AN85-F1
#
_entry.id   AF-A0A7S3AN85-F1
#
_cell.length_a   1.000
_cell.length_b   1.000
_cell.length_c   1.000
_cell.angle_alpha   90.00
_cell.angle_beta   90.00
_cell.angle_gamma   90.00
#
_symmetry.space_group_name_H-M   'P 1'
#
loop_
_entity.id
_entity.type
_entity.pdbx_description
1 polymer ?
#
loop_
_entity_poly.entity_id
_entity_poly.type
_entity_poly.pdbx_seq_one_letter_code
_entity_poly.pdbx_strand_id
1 'polypeptide(L)'
;VRRAESGLAQLLQSDEDMAALYLSHRAVEGSGRAIDQHTEVELMLEVYATTLKHLEDRIGQLQRSVATHRAVEDLKLRNERNRIMRLEILLSMGSLSTGLAAAVAGIFGMNLISGCEQVPYMLWWVAGGTVVLSGALLQLLTGGIRRFHRAQRSHVIQTATLRKALGGLDHTYYFLRSNGLILADNDRAIGKKELQAAMESAKAAPGSAIRELLNLMDQDNDGMLTPAELIAWAPSRGPSYESLNRQHLFAVAEARGHGVSPASW
;
A
#
# COMPACT_ATOMS: atom_id res chain seq x y z
N VAL A 1 -22.71 21.82 -6.29
CA VAL A 1 -21.59 22.42 -5.52
C VAL A 1 -20.60 23.05 -6.48
N ARG A 2 -19.74 22.30 -7.18
CA ARG A 2 -18.81 22.85 -8.21
C ARG A 2 -19.37 23.93 -9.14
N ARG A 3 -20.50 23.69 -9.80
CA ARG A 3 -21.11 24.69 -10.71
C ARG A 3 -21.54 25.98 -9.98
N ALA A 4 -22.01 25.86 -8.74
CA ALA A 4 -22.40 27.01 -7.94
C ALA A 4 -21.17 27.74 -7.36
N GLU A 5 -20.09 27.01 -7.06
CA GLU A 5 -18.80 27.60 -6.68
C GLU A 5 -18.20 28.39 -7.84
N SER A 6 -18.15 27.81 -9.05
CA SER A 6 -17.65 28.51 -10.23
C SER A 6 -18.50 29.74 -10.59
N GLY A 7 -19.82 29.66 -10.43
CA GLY A 7 -20.71 30.80 -10.65
C GLY A 7 -20.52 31.92 -9.61
N LEU A 8 -20.39 31.57 -8.33
CA LEU A 8 -20.07 32.52 -7.26
C LEU A 8 -18.70 33.16 -7.44
N ALA A 9 -17.68 32.37 -7.83
CA ALA A 9 -16.34 32.86 -8.10
C ALA A 9 -16.29 33.81 -9.31
N GLN A 10 -17.09 33.55 -10.34
CA GLN A 10 -17.24 34.46 -11.49
C GLN A 10 -17.92 35.77 -11.09
N LEU A 11 -18.99 35.71 -10.28
CA LEU A 11 -19.64 36.92 -9.75
C LEU A 11 -18.72 37.74 -8.87
N LEU A 12 -17.89 37.10 -8.04
CA LEU A 12 -16.90 37.77 -7.19
C LEU A 12 -15.78 38.46 -7.99
N GLN A 13 -15.60 38.11 -9.27
CA GLN A 13 -14.55 38.65 -10.13
C GLN A 13 -15.01 39.91 -10.90
N SER A 14 -16.31 40.21 -10.87
CA SER A 14 -16.94 41.27 -11.65
C SER A 14 -17.59 42.31 -10.73
N ASP A 15 -16.85 43.37 -10.44
CA ASP A 15 -17.30 44.51 -9.63
C ASP A 15 -18.61 45.13 -10.19
N GLU A 16 -18.77 45.14 -11.51
CA GLU A 16 -19.97 45.63 -12.18
C GLU A 16 -21.19 44.75 -11.87
N ASP A 17 -21.03 43.42 -11.89
CA ASP A 17 -22.11 42.49 -11.53
C ASP A 17 -22.45 42.59 -10.04
N MET A 18 -21.45 42.78 -9.17
CA MET A 18 -21.69 42.97 -7.73
C MET A 18 -22.42 44.29 -7.43
N ALA A 19 -22.05 45.39 -8.10
CA ALA A 19 -22.75 46.66 -7.98
C ALA A 19 -24.19 46.58 -8.51
N ALA A 20 -24.43 45.78 -9.56
CA ALA A 20 -25.76 45.56 -10.13
C ALA A 20 -26.74 44.81 -9.19
N LEU A 21 -26.23 44.09 -8.18
CA LEU A 21 -27.06 43.35 -7.20
C LEU A 21 -27.84 44.27 -6.25
N TYR A 22 -27.48 45.56 -6.13
CA TYR A 22 -28.17 46.54 -5.28
C TYR A 22 -29.48 47.06 -5.88
N LEU A 23 -30.43 46.16 -6.13
CA LEU A 23 -31.71 46.45 -6.79
C LEU A 23 -32.60 47.41 -5.97
N SER A 24 -32.60 47.30 -4.65
CA SER A 24 -33.40 48.18 -3.77
C SER A 24 -32.95 49.64 -3.85
N HIS A 25 -31.65 49.88 -3.97
CA HIS A 25 -31.10 51.23 -4.11
C HIS A 25 -31.40 51.81 -5.49
N ARG A 26 -31.21 51.00 -6.54
CA ARG A 26 -31.57 51.36 -7.92
C ARG A 26 -33.04 51.70 -8.09
N ALA A 27 -33.93 51.03 -7.34
CA ALA A 27 -35.36 51.30 -7.36
C ALA A 27 -35.74 52.65 -6.73
N VAL A 28 -34.93 53.16 -5.79
CA VAL A 28 -35.21 54.41 -5.06
C VAL A 28 -34.55 55.62 -5.73
N GLU A 29 -33.29 55.51 -6.15
CA GLU A 29 -32.51 56.63 -6.71
C GLU A 29 -32.51 56.69 -8.24
N GLY A 30 -33.04 55.68 -8.93
CA GLY A 30 -33.12 55.64 -10.40
C GLY A 30 -31.77 55.45 -11.11
N SER A 31 -30.65 55.57 -10.39
CA SER A 31 -29.29 55.30 -10.85
C SER A 31 -28.66 54.15 -10.05
N GLY A 32 -27.69 53.46 -10.65
CA GLY A 32 -26.94 52.39 -9.97
C GLY A 32 -25.91 52.96 -9.00
N ARG A 33 -25.56 52.17 -7.98
CA ARG A 33 -24.47 52.52 -7.04
C ARG A 33 -23.14 52.57 -7.82
N ALA A 34 -22.18 53.39 -7.35
CA ALA A 34 -20.84 53.41 -7.93
C ALA A 34 -20.22 52.00 -7.90
N ILE A 35 -19.50 51.63 -8.96
CA ILE A 35 -18.90 50.30 -9.14
C ILE A 35 -18.04 49.93 -7.92
N ASP A 36 -17.38 50.91 -7.31
CA ASP A 36 -16.48 50.71 -6.18
C ASP A 36 -17.20 50.48 -4.82
N GLN A 37 -18.53 50.60 -4.77
CA GLN A 37 -19.33 50.49 -3.53
C GLN A 37 -20.05 49.14 -3.42
N HIS A 38 -19.30 48.04 -3.56
CA HIS A 38 -19.84 46.66 -3.53
C HIS A 38 -19.39 45.84 -2.31
N THR A 39 -18.60 46.39 -1.40
CA THR A 39 -17.91 45.70 -0.29
C THR A 39 -18.81 44.82 0.60
N GLU A 40 -20.04 45.24 0.89
CA GLU A 40 -20.95 44.45 1.74
C GLU A 40 -21.44 43.18 1.02
N VAL A 41 -21.80 43.30 -0.27
CA VAL A 41 -22.19 42.16 -1.09
C VAL A 41 -20.99 41.25 -1.36
N GLU A 42 -19.82 41.83 -1.64
CA GLU A 42 -18.56 41.09 -1.81
C GLU A 42 -18.27 40.20 -0.59
N LEU A 43 -18.29 40.77 0.63
CA LEU A 43 -18.06 40.04 1.87
C LEU A 43 -19.07 38.90 2.07
N MET A 44 -20.37 39.16 1.81
CA MET A 44 -21.39 38.12 1.93
C MET A 44 -21.15 36.98 0.93
N LEU A 45 -20.88 37.32 -0.34
CA LEU A 45 -20.63 36.35 -1.39
C LEU A 45 -19.34 35.56 -1.12
N GLU A 46 -18.31 36.18 -0.55
CA GLU A 46 -17.06 35.52 -0.16
C GLU A 46 -17.29 34.48 0.96
N VAL A 47 -18.11 34.81 1.97
CA VAL A 47 -18.50 33.86 3.01
C VAL A 47 -19.25 32.66 2.42
N TYR A 48 -20.17 32.90 1.49
CA TYR A 48 -20.88 31.82 0.80
C TYR A 48 -19.96 30.97 -0.07
N ALA A 49 -19.08 31.59 -0.86
CA ALA A 49 -18.09 30.89 -1.69
C ALA A 49 -17.16 30.03 -0.84
N THR A 50 -16.65 30.58 0.27
CA THR A 50 -15.80 29.87 1.23
C THR A 50 -16.53 28.69 1.86
N THR A 51 -17.80 28.86 2.24
CA THR A 51 -18.62 27.78 2.81
C THR A 51 -18.84 26.67 1.78
N LEU A 52 -19.07 27.03 0.52
CA LEU A 52 -19.31 26.08 -0.56
C LEU A 52 -18.05 25.25 -0.88
N LYS A 53 -16.87 25.88 -0.82
CA LYS A 53 -15.57 25.20 -0.92
C LYS A 53 -15.34 24.20 0.22
N HIS A 54 -15.62 24.61 1.46
CA HIS A 54 -15.55 23.71 2.62
C HIS A 54 -16.52 22.52 2.48
N LEU A 55 -17.71 22.75 1.91
CA LEU A 55 -18.66 21.68 1.64
C LEU A 55 -18.13 20.71 0.58
N GLU A 56 -17.49 21.20 -0.49
CA GLU A 56 -16.83 20.35 -1.49
C GLU A 56 -15.75 19.48 -0.84
N ASP A 57 -14.89 20.08 -0.01
CA ASP A 57 -13.84 19.33 0.69
C ASP A 57 -14.42 18.25 1.60
N ARG A 58 -15.48 18.56 2.35
CA ARG A 58 -16.18 17.58 3.19
C ARG A 58 -16.79 16.46 2.37
N ILE A 59 -17.42 16.77 1.24
CA ILE A 59 -17.96 15.76 0.31
C ILE A 59 -16.83 14.87 -0.21
N GLY A 60 -15.70 15.45 -0.60
CA GLY A 60 -14.52 14.71 -1.05
C GLY A 60 -13.96 13.78 0.04
N GLN A 61 -13.89 14.26 1.29
CA GLN A 61 -13.48 13.45 2.44
C GLN A 61 -14.46 12.29 2.70
N LEU A 62 -15.76 12.55 2.65
CA LEU A 62 -16.80 11.52 2.79
C LEU A 62 -16.72 10.47 1.70
N GLN A 63 -16.51 10.88 0.44
CA GLN A 63 -16.35 9.95 -0.68
C GLN A 63 -15.12 9.05 -0.49
N ARG A 64 -13.99 9.61 -0.05
CA ARG A 64 -12.80 8.82 0.30
C ARG A 64 -13.08 7.86 1.45
N SER A 65 -13.76 8.32 2.50
CA SER A 65 -14.14 7.48 3.63
C SER A 65 -15.03 6.30 3.19
N VAL A 66 -16.05 6.55 2.36
CA VAL A 66 -16.90 5.50 1.80
C VAL A 66 -16.09 4.52 0.95
N ALA A 67 -15.16 4.99 0.13
CA ALA A 67 -14.27 4.11 -0.65
C ALA A 67 -13.39 3.24 0.25
N THR A 68 -12.83 3.80 1.33
CA THR A 68 -12.04 3.02 2.31
C THR A 68 -12.89 1.98 3.03
N HIS A 69 -14.12 2.32 3.42
CA HIS A 69 -15.04 1.37 4.05
C HIS A 69 -15.41 0.23 3.10
N ARG A 70 -15.67 0.51 1.82
CA ARG A 70 -15.92 -0.52 0.80
C ARG A 70 -14.73 -1.47 0.64
N ALA A 71 -13.51 -0.94 0.67
CA ALA A 71 -12.30 -1.77 0.61
C ALA A 71 -12.19 -2.69 1.84
N VAL A 72 -12.48 -2.19 3.04
CA VAL A 72 -12.49 -2.99 4.27
C VAL A 72 -13.59 -4.06 4.23
N GLU A 73 -14.77 -3.72 3.75
CA GLU A 73 -15.87 -4.68 3.59
C GLU A 73 -15.52 -5.80 2.60
N ASP A 74 -14.96 -5.46 1.44
CA ASP A 74 -14.50 -6.45 0.45
C ASP A 74 -13.43 -7.38 1.06
N LEU A 75 -12.46 -6.82 1.80
CA LEU A 75 -11.46 -7.63 2.52
C LEU A 75 -12.11 -8.57 3.54
N LYS A 76 -13.13 -8.11 4.28
CA LYS A 76 -13.87 -8.94 5.25
C LYS A 76 -14.63 -10.06 4.55
N LEU A 77 -15.35 -9.76 3.46
CA LEU A 77 -16.09 -10.77 2.68
C LEU A 77 -15.15 -11.81 2.07
N ARG A 78 -14.00 -11.39 1.52
CA ARG A 78 -12.97 -12.31 1.02
C ARG A 78 -12.43 -13.20 2.14
N ASN A 79 -12.21 -12.65 3.33
CA ASN A 79 -11.77 -13.43 4.49
C ASN A 79 -12.83 -14.44 4.93
N GLU A 80 -14.11 -14.04 4.96
CA GLU A 80 -15.22 -14.96 5.26
C GLU A 80 -15.32 -16.09 4.23
N ARG A 81 -15.21 -15.78 2.94
CA ARG A 81 -15.17 -16.80 1.88
C ARG A 81 -14.00 -17.77 2.06
N ASN A 82 -12.81 -17.24 2.39
CA ASN A 82 -11.64 -18.07 2.67
C ASN A 82 -11.83 -18.93 3.93
N ARG A 83 -12.50 -18.40 4.96
CA ARG A 83 -12.86 -19.14 6.18
C ARG A 83 -13.80 -20.29 5.87
N ILE A 84 -14.83 -20.05 5.07
CA ILE A 84 -15.80 -21.08 4.64
C ILE A 84 -15.11 -22.17 3.83
N MET A 85 -14.32 -21.81 2.81
CA MET A 85 -13.55 -22.76 2.00
C MET A 85 -12.64 -23.64 2.86
N ARG A 86 -11.97 -23.04 3.85
CA ARG A 86 -11.13 -23.79 4.78
C ARG A 86 -11.92 -24.79 5.62
N LEU A 87 -13.11 -24.41 6.09
CA LEU A 87 -14.00 -25.31 6.82
C LEU A 87 -14.52 -26.44 5.94
N GLU A 88 -14.88 -26.15 4.69
CA GLU A 88 -15.33 -27.14 3.71
C GLU A 88 -14.25 -28.21 3.46
N ILE A 89 -13.00 -27.79 3.27
CA ILE A 89 -11.86 -28.72 3.11
C ILE A 89 -11.67 -29.58 4.37
N LEU A 90 -11.76 -28.98 5.56
CA LEU A 90 -11.63 -29.73 6.83
C LEU A 90 -12.76 -30.74 7.02
N LEU A 91 -13.99 -30.36 6.70
CA LEU A 91 -15.16 -31.24 6.76
C LEU A 91 -15.05 -32.39 5.75
N SER A 92 -14.66 -32.11 4.51
CA SER A 92 -14.45 -33.12 3.47
C SER A 92 -13.43 -34.19 3.91
N MET A 93 -12.32 -33.76 4.52
CA MET A 93 -11.32 -34.68 5.09
C MET A 93 -11.87 -35.50 6.25
N GLY A 94 -12.61 -34.85 7.15
CA GLY A 94 -13.36 -35.50 8.23
C GLY A 94 -14.27 -36.61 7.70
N SER A 95 -15.06 -36.30 6.67
CA SER A 95 -15.99 -37.22 6.03
C SER A 95 -15.28 -38.39 5.35
N LEU A 96 -14.18 -38.15 4.62
CA LEU A 96 -13.37 -39.21 4.01
C LEU A 96 -12.84 -40.20 5.05
N SER A 97 -12.30 -39.69 6.15
CA SER A 97 -11.74 -40.54 7.20
C SER A 97 -12.82 -41.31 7.97
N THR A 98 -13.94 -40.66 8.25
CA THR A 98 -15.09 -41.31 8.89
C THR A 98 -15.72 -42.34 7.96
N GLY A 99 -15.76 -42.07 6.66
CA GLY A 99 -16.25 -42.99 5.63
C GLY A 99 -15.44 -44.28 5.57
N LEU A 100 -14.12 -44.19 5.63
CA LEU A 100 -13.25 -45.38 5.70
C LEU A 100 -13.46 -46.17 6.99
N ALA A 101 -13.58 -45.49 8.13
CA ALA A 101 -13.88 -46.14 9.40
C ALA A 101 -15.25 -46.85 9.38
N ALA A 102 -16.27 -46.19 8.80
CA ALA A 102 -17.60 -46.73 8.64
C ALA A 102 -17.63 -47.92 7.67
N ALA A 103 -16.83 -47.90 6.60
CA ALA A 103 -16.71 -49.03 5.68
C ALA A 103 -16.12 -50.26 6.38
N VAL A 104 -15.07 -50.10 7.18
CA VAL A 104 -14.49 -51.19 7.98
C VAL A 104 -15.52 -51.72 8.98
N ALA A 105 -16.16 -50.82 9.74
CA ALA A 105 -17.22 -51.20 10.68
C ALA A 105 -18.40 -51.91 9.98
N GLY A 106 -18.76 -51.49 8.76
CA GLY A 106 -19.81 -52.11 7.95
C GLY A 106 -19.43 -53.52 7.51
N ILE A 107 -18.22 -53.73 6.98
CA ILE A 107 -17.74 -55.05 6.54
C ILE A 107 -17.75 -56.05 7.71
N PHE A 108 -17.27 -55.64 8.89
CA PHE A 108 -17.27 -56.48 10.09
C PHE A 108 -18.64 -56.58 10.79
N GLY A 109 -19.57 -55.67 10.50
CA GLY A 109 -20.94 -55.68 11.02
C GLY A 109 -21.93 -56.47 10.16
N MET A 110 -21.51 -56.96 8.99
CA MET A 110 -22.33 -57.81 8.14
C MET A 110 -22.38 -59.25 8.70
N ASN A 111 -23.56 -59.87 8.61
CA ASN A 111 -23.84 -61.24 9.11
C ASN A 111 -23.21 -62.35 8.24
N LEU A 112 -21.92 -62.21 7.92
CA LEU A 112 -21.11 -63.15 7.15
C LEU A 112 -20.12 -63.81 8.11
N ILE A 113 -20.05 -65.14 8.09
CA ILE A 113 -19.11 -65.92 8.90
C ILE A 113 -17.68 -65.56 8.45
N SER A 114 -17.05 -64.65 9.18
CA SER A 114 -15.73 -64.13 8.85
C SER A 114 -14.59 -64.97 9.46
N GLY A 115 -14.90 -66.05 10.20
CA GLY A 115 -13.90 -66.91 10.89
C GLY A 115 -13.18 -66.24 12.07
N CYS A 116 -13.36 -64.92 12.22
CA CYS A 116 -12.72 -64.06 13.20
C CYS A 116 -13.45 -63.99 14.57
N GLU A 117 -14.71 -64.41 14.66
CA GLU A 117 -15.48 -64.25 15.91
C GLU A 117 -15.06 -65.19 17.05
N GLN A 118 -14.35 -66.29 16.74
CA GLN A 118 -14.00 -67.30 17.73
C GLN A 118 -12.79 -66.91 18.61
N VAL A 119 -12.10 -65.81 18.29
CA VAL A 119 -10.93 -65.34 19.04
C VAL A 119 -11.35 -64.30 20.09
N PRO A 120 -11.07 -64.51 21.40
CA PRO A 120 -11.38 -63.53 22.42
C PRO A 120 -10.63 -62.21 22.16
N TYR A 121 -11.28 -61.07 22.43
CA TYR A 121 -10.75 -59.70 22.27
C TYR A 121 -10.55 -59.18 20.84
N MET A 122 -10.78 -59.95 19.78
CA MET A 122 -10.51 -59.49 18.40
C MET A 122 -11.36 -58.27 17.98
N LEU A 123 -12.58 -58.16 18.48
CA LEU A 123 -13.44 -57.00 18.25
C LEU A 123 -12.85 -55.70 18.81
N TRP A 124 -12.22 -55.75 19.99
CA TRP A 124 -11.57 -54.57 20.58
C TRP A 124 -10.34 -54.13 19.78
N TRP A 125 -9.58 -55.09 19.22
CA TRP A 125 -8.45 -54.79 18.33
C TRP A 125 -8.91 -54.16 17.01
N VAL A 126 -9.97 -54.68 16.39
CA VAL A 126 -10.51 -54.12 15.14
C VAL A 126 -11.12 -52.74 15.39
N ALA A 127 -11.91 -52.57 16.46
CA ALA A 127 -12.49 -51.28 16.81
C ALA A 127 -11.41 -50.23 17.13
N GLY A 128 -10.45 -50.57 17.99
CA GLY A 128 -9.32 -49.70 18.31
C GLY A 128 -8.44 -49.39 17.10
N GLY A 129 -8.11 -50.40 16.30
CA GLY A 129 -7.33 -50.26 15.07
C GLY A 129 -7.99 -49.36 14.04
N THR A 130 -9.32 -49.47 13.88
CA THR A 130 -10.08 -48.63 12.95
C THR A 130 -10.09 -47.16 13.39
N VAL A 131 -10.24 -46.89 14.69
CA VAL A 131 -10.17 -45.52 15.24
C VAL A 131 -8.77 -44.94 15.06
N VAL A 132 -7.72 -45.72 15.33
CA VAL A 132 -6.33 -45.29 15.16
C VAL A 132 -6.02 -45.03 13.68
N LEU A 133 -6.45 -45.90 12.78
CA LEU A 133 -6.24 -45.75 11.34
C LEU A 133 -6.92 -44.49 10.79
N SER A 134 -8.18 -44.26 11.18
CA SER A 134 -8.93 -43.06 10.81
C SER A 134 -8.28 -41.79 11.39
N GLY A 135 -7.91 -41.80 12.67
CA GLY A 135 -7.19 -40.70 13.30
C GLY A 135 -5.86 -40.39 12.60
N ALA A 136 -5.07 -41.41 12.28
CA ALA A 136 -3.80 -41.27 11.57
C ALA A 136 -3.97 -40.68 10.17
N LEU A 137 -5.01 -41.11 9.44
CA LEU A 137 -5.33 -40.57 8.11
C LEU A 137 -5.67 -39.08 8.17
N LEU A 138 -6.51 -38.65 9.12
CA LEU A 138 -6.82 -37.22 9.31
C LEU A 138 -5.59 -36.39 9.67
N GLN A 139 -4.72 -36.91 10.54
CA GLN A 139 -3.48 -36.24 10.91
C GLN A 139 -2.54 -36.08 9.71
N LEU A 140 -2.44 -37.10 8.85
CA LEU A 140 -1.60 -37.06 7.65
C LEU A 140 -2.14 -36.06 6.62
N LEU A 141 -3.45 -36.07 6.37
CA LEU A 141 -4.11 -35.15 5.42
C LEU A 141 -3.98 -33.68 5.89
N THR A 142 -4.32 -33.41 7.16
CA THR A 142 -4.22 -32.05 7.72
C THR A 142 -2.76 -31.60 7.84
N GLY A 143 -1.84 -32.51 8.16
CA GLY A 143 -0.40 -32.27 8.21
C GLY A 143 0.19 -31.95 6.83
N GLY A 144 -0.21 -32.68 5.79
CA GLY A 144 0.21 -32.44 4.40
C GLY A 144 -0.16 -31.04 3.91
N ILE A 145 -1.40 -30.61 4.17
CA ILE A 145 -1.85 -29.25 3.84
C ILE A 145 -1.09 -28.19 4.63
N ARG A 146 -0.86 -28.41 5.93
CA ARG A 146 -0.08 -27.47 6.75
C ARG A 146 1.34 -27.33 6.22
N ARG A 147 1.97 -28.42 5.77
CA ARG A 147 3.30 -28.38 5.14
C ARG A 147 3.28 -27.62 3.82
N PHE A 148 2.28 -27.89 2.97
CA PHE A 148 2.11 -27.21 1.70
C PHE A 148 1.90 -25.69 1.88
N HIS A 149 1.02 -25.30 2.81
CA HIS A 149 0.83 -23.88 3.14
C HIS A 149 2.06 -23.22 3.75
N ARG A 150 2.87 -23.96 4.54
CA ARG A 150 4.15 -23.44 5.05
C ARG A 150 5.14 -23.20 3.91
N ALA A 151 5.23 -24.12 2.93
CA ALA A 151 6.07 -23.94 1.76
C ALA A 151 5.64 -22.73 0.92
N GLN A 152 4.34 -22.57 0.68
CA GLN A 152 3.81 -21.45 -0.12
C GLN A 152 3.98 -20.08 0.56
N ARG A 153 3.97 -20.01 1.90
CA ARG A 153 4.18 -18.75 2.64
C ARG A 153 5.58 -18.17 2.45
N SER A 154 6.59 -18.97 2.10
CA SER A 154 7.96 -18.49 1.91
C SER A 154 8.07 -17.43 0.81
N HIS A 155 7.38 -17.63 -0.32
CA HIS A 155 7.38 -16.69 -1.44
C HIS A 155 6.71 -15.34 -1.13
N VAL A 156 5.67 -15.31 -0.28
CA VAL A 156 4.98 -14.07 0.10
C VAL A 156 5.78 -13.28 1.16
N ILE A 157 6.61 -13.96 1.96
CA ILE A 157 7.46 -13.32 2.97
C ILE A 157 8.71 -12.69 2.32
N GLN A 158 9.23 -13.27 1.23
CA GLN A 158 10.34 -12.69 0.47
C GLN A 158 9.99 -11.33 -0.12
N THR A 159 8.81 -11.14 -0.69
CA THR A 159 8.41 -9.82 -1.23
C THR A 159 8.17 -8.78 -0.14
N ALA A 160 7.69 -9.19 1.04
CA ALA A 160 7.48 -8.29 2.19
C ALA A 160 8.81 -7.86 2.85
N THR A 161 9.79 -8.75 2.90
CA THR A 161 11.16 -8.44 3.40
C THR A 161 11.92 -7.59 2.39
N LEU A 162 11.81 -7.88 1.10
CA LEU A 162 12.33 -7.06 0.02
C LEU A 162 11.77 -5.63 0.08
N ARG A 163 10.45 -5.48 0.24
CA ARG A 163 9.79 -4.16 0.36
C ARG A 163 10.26 -3.38 1.60
N LYS A 164 10.45 -4.04 2.74
CA LYS A 164 10.99 -3.40 3.95
C LYS A 164 12.44 -2.99 3.78
N ALA A 165 13.23 -3.80 3.10
CA ALA A 165 14.63 -3.51 2.84
C ALA A 165 14.80 -2.39 1.78
N LEU A 166 13.93 -2.34 0.77
CA LEU A 166 13.79 -1.22 -0.17
C LEU A 166 13.32 0.08 0.50
N GLY A 167 12.42 -0.01 1.49
CA GLY A 167 12.01 1.16 2.29
C GLY A 167 13.12 1.69 3.21
N GLY A 168 14.02 0.83 3.68
CA GLY A 168 15.21 1.23 4.42
C GLY A 168 16.31 1.84 3.55
N LEU A 169 16.34 1.49 2.26
CA LEU A 169 17.32 2.01 1.31
C LEU A 169 17.23 3.54 1.11
N ASP A 170 16.01 4.11 1.20
CA ASP A 170 15.79 5.56 1.08
C ASP A 170 16.52 6.34 2.18
N HIS A 171 16.47 5.87 3.43
CA HIS A 171 17.19 6.48 4.55
C HIS A 171 18.70 6.22 4.48
N THR A 172 19.13 5.05 3.98
CA THR A 172 20.57 4.77 3.82
C THR A 172 21.19 5.61 2.71
N TYR A 173 20.46 5.92 1.64
CA TYR A 173 20.94 6.78 0.56
C TYR A 173 21.38 8.16 1.07
N TYR A 174 20.61 8.77 1.97
CA TYR A 174 20.99 10.05 2.60
C TYR A 174 22.17 9.90 3.58
N PHE A 175 22.28 8.80 4.31
CA PHE A 175 23.41 8.52 5.21
C PHE A 175 24.73 8.25 4.47
N LEU A 176 24.66 7.56 3.33
CA LEU A 176 25.79 7.33 2.43
C LEU A 176 26.24 8.63 1.74
N ARG A 177 25.31 9.53 1.42
CA ARG A 177 25.63 10.88 0.92
C ARG A 177 26.28 11.76 2.00
N SER A 178 25.79 11.73 3.24
CA SER A 178 26.34 12.55 4.33
C SER A 178 27.75 12.15 4.75
N ASN A 179 28.14 10.88 4.54
CA ASN A 179 29.49 10.37 4.81
C ASN A 179 30.44 10.42 3.61
N GLY A 180 30.05 11.08 2.50
CA GLY A 180 30.96 11.37 1.39
C GLY A 180 31.37 10.18 0.51
N LEU A 181 30.67 9.05 0.60
CA LEU A 181 30.96 7.87 -0.24
C LEU A 181 30.31 7.93 -1.64
N ILE A 182 29.44 8.92 -1.87
CA ILE A 182 28.91 9.28 -3.19
C ILE A 182 29.41 10.69 -3.51
N LEU A 183 30.73 10.83 -3.68
CA LEU A 183 31.33 12.02 -4.26
C LEU A 183 31.03 12.01 -5.76
N ALA A 184 30.17 12.95 -6.15
CA ALA A 184 30.26 13.93 -7.24
C ALA A 184 31.38 13.85 -8.30
N ASP A 185 31.91 12.68 -8.63
CA ASP A 185 32.77 12.50 -9.80
C ASP A 185 32.52 11.11 -10.41
N ASN A 186 32.40 11.09 -11.73
CA ASN A 186 32.08 9.89 -12.52
C ASN A 186 33.07 8.74 -12.19
N ASP A 187 32.56 7.51 -12.25
CA ASP A 187 33.36 6.28 -12.41
C ASP A 187 34.08 5.65 -11.20
N ARG A 188 33.43 5.56 -10.03
CA ARG A 188 33.83 4.56 -9.02
C ARG A 188 32.72 3.56 -8.70
N ALA A 189 32.97 2.29 -9.06
CA ALA A 189 32.17 1.14 -8.65
C ALA A 189 32.27 0.97 -7.12
N ILE A 190 31.13 0.82 -6.45
CA ILE A 190 31.08 0.70 -4.99
C ILE A 190 31.14 -0.77 -4.63
N GLY A 191 32.12 -1.15 -3.80
CA GLY A 191 32.31 -2.53 -3.37
C GLY A 191 31.15 -3.01 -2.49
N LYS A 192 30.57 -4.16 -2.84
CA LYS A 192 29.47 -4.83 -2.10
C LYS A 192 29.72 -4.96 -0.60
N LYS A 193 30.99 -5.13 -0.20
CA LYS A 193 31.43 -5.26 1.20
C LYS A 193 31.43 -3.93 1.95
N GLU A 194 31.75 -2.82 1.28
CA GLU A 194 31.72 -1.48 1.89
C GLU A 194 30.28 -0.99 2.06
N LEU A 195 29.43 -1.23 1.06
CA LEU A 195 27.99 -0.95 1.18
C LEU A 195 27.36 -1.83 2.25
N GLN A 196 27.71 -3.12 2.31
CA GLN A 196 27.22 -4.03 3.35
C GLN A 196 27.64 -3.58 4.75
N ALA A 197 28.92 -3.19 4.95
CA ALA A 197 29.40 -2.69 6.24
C ALA A 197 28.72 -1.37 6.64
N ALA A 198 28.49 -0.47 5.69
CA ALA A 198 27.75 0.78 5.92
C ALA A 198 26.28 0.51 6.28
N MET A 199 25.61 -0.38 5.58
CA MET A 199 24.21 -0.74 5.85
C MET A 199 24.02 -1.50 7.17
N GLU A 200 25.00 -2.33 7.54
CA GLU A 200 25.04 -3.05 8.81
C GLU A 200 25.30 -2.09 9.99
N SER A 201 26.20 -1.12 9.80
CA SER A 201 26.45 -0.03 10.77
C SER A 201 25.24 0.90 10.97
N ALA A 202 24.43 1.09 9.93
CA ALA A 202 23.22 1.92 9.97
C ALA A 202 22.00 1.18 10.56
N LYS A 203 22.12 -0.12 10.88
CA LYS A 203 21.07 -0.96 11.48
C LYS A 203 19.73 -0.91 10.71
N ALA A 204 19.80 -0.76 9.39
CA ALA A 204 18.63 -0.50 8.55
C ALA A 204 17.77 -1.76 8.27
N ALA A 205 18.37 -2.96 8.32
CA ALA A 205 17.69 -4.23 8.06
C ALA A 205 18.49 -5.41 8.65
N PRO A 206 17.90 -6.62 8.80
CA PRO A 206 18.66 -7.82 9.13
C PRO A 206 19.71 -8.09 8.04
N GLY A 207 20.95 -8.42 8.43
CA GLY A 207 22.07 -8.58 7.49
C GLY A 207 21.82 -9.57 6.35
N SER A 208 20.91 -10.55 6.54
CA SER A 208 20.49 -11.48 5.48
C SER A 208 19.68 -10.81 4.37
N ALA A 209 18.81 -9.85 4.70
CA ALA A 209 18.00 -9.12 3.73
C ALA A 209 18.83 -8.10 2.93
N ILE A 210 19.85 -7.52 3.59
CA ILE A 210 20.85 -6.66 2.95
C ILE A 210 21.65 -7.46 1.92
N ARG A 211 22.14 -8.65 2.30
CA ARG A 211 22.88 -9.54 1.41
C ARG A 211 22.06 -9.99 0.19
N GLU A 212 20.78 -10.28 0.38
CA GLU A 212 19.86 -10.71 -0.68
C GLU A 212 19.54 -9.56 -1.65
N LEU A 213 19.30 -8.34 -1.14
CA LEU A 213 19.17 -7.15 -1.98
C LEU A 213 20.43 -6.84 -2.79
N LEU A 214 21.59 -6.91 -2.14
CA LEU A 214 22.89 -6.69 -2.80
C LEU A 214 23.19 -7.77 -3.85
N ASN A 215 22.70 -8.99 -3.68
CA ASN A 215 22.80 -10.04 -4.71
C ASN A 215 21.79 -9.84 -5.85
N LEU A 216 20.66 -9.17 -5.62
CA LEU A 216 19.66 -8.88 -6.65
C LEU A 216 19.99 -7.61 -7.45
N MET A 217 20.74 -6.69 -6.86
CA MET A 217 21.18 -5.44 -7.48
C MET A 217 22.45 -5.62 -8.31
N ASP A 218 23.26 -6.61 -7.95
CA ASP A 218 24.46 -7.09 -8.65
C ASP A 218 24.02 -8.03 -9.78
N GLN A 219 23.64 -7.45 -10.92
CA GLN A 219 22.95 -8.15 -12.01
C GLN A 219 23.93 -9.01 -12.85
N ASP A 220 25.21 -8.66 -12.85
CA ASP A 220 26.30 -9.38 -13.49
C ASP A 220 27.10 -10.29 -12.52
N ASN A 221 26.79 -10.24 -11.22
CA ASN A 221 27.35 -11.09 -10.17
C ASN A 221 28.87 -10.92 -10.03
N ASP A 222 29.38 -9.74 -10.36
CA ASP A 222 30.80 -9.40 -10.38
C ASP A 222 31.31 -8.94 -9.00
N GLY A 223 30.39 -8.70 -8.05
CA GLY A 223 30.68 -8.30 -6.68
C GLY A 223 30.90 -6.79 -6.50
N MET A 224 30.63 -5.98 -7.51
CA MET A 224 30.73 -4.53 -7.54
C MET A 224 29.40 -3.93 -8.00
N LEU A 225 28.93 -2.84 -7.37
CA LEU A 225 27.73 -2.16 -7.83
C LEU A 225 28.14 -0.97 -8.70
N THR A 226 27.85 -1.06 -10.00
CA THR A 226 28.14 0.02 -10.94
C THR A 226 27.12 1.17 -10.80
N PRO A 227 27.49 2.41 -11.14
CA PRO A 227 26.54 3.54 -11.14
C PRO A 227 25.31 3.29 -12.02
N ALA A 228 25.44 2.51 -13.10
CA ALA A 228 24.34 2.16 -13.98
C ALA A 228 23.30 1.24 -13.30
N GLU A 229 23.76 0.26 -12.52
CA GLU A 229 22.89 -0.67 -11.77
C GLU A 229 22.19 0.02 -10.59
N LEU A 230 22.90 0.94 -9.93
CA LEU A 230 22.36 1.78 -8.86
C LEU A 230 21.28 2.75 -9.37
N ILE A 231 21.44 3.31 -10.58
CA ILE A 231 20.47 4.23 -11.20
C ILE A 231 19.20 3.48 -11.65
N ALA A 232 19.30 2.23 -12.10
CA ALA A 232 18.16 1.42 -12.53
C ALA A 232 17.13 1.18 -11.39
N TRP A 233 17.61 1.20 -10.14
CA TRP A 233 16.79 1.02 -8.93
C TRP A 233 16.53 2.31 -8.15
N ALA A 234 17.11 3.44 -8.56
CA ALA A 234 16.80 4.74 -7.96
C ALA A 234 15.35 5.12 -8.30
N PRO A 235 14.55 5.63 -7.34
CA PRO A 235 13.20 6.07 -7.62
C PRO A 235 13.22 7.09 -8.77
N SER A 236 12.36 6.90 -9.78
CA SER A 236 12.31 7.71 -11.00
C SER A 236 12.46 9.18 -10.63
N ARG A 237 13.53 9.84 -11.11
CA ARG A 237 13.81 11.25 -10.84
C ARG A 237 12.52 12.05 -11.03
N GLY A 238 11.90 12.46 -9.92
CA GLY A 238 10.97 13.58 -9.94
C GLY A 238 11.69 14.79 -10.55
N PRO A 239 10.95 15.76 -11.13
CA PRO A 239 11.53 16.82 -11.93
C PRO A 239 12.70 17.47 -11.18
N SER A 240 13.84 17.54 -11.87
CA SER A 240 15.12 18.03 -11.38
C SER A 240 14.97 19.29 -10.52
N TYR A 241 15.40 19.21 -9.26
CA TYR A 241 15.53 20.33 -8.31
C TYR A 241 16.39 21.49 -8.84
N GLU A 242 17.12 21.27 -9.92
CA GLU A 242 17.95 22.27 -10.60
C GLU A 242 17.13 23.33 -11.38
N SER A 243 15.89 23.02 -11.79
CA SER A 243 14.99 24.01 -12.42
C SER A 243 14.21 24.83 -11.38
N LEU A 244 13.85 24.23 -10.25
CA LEU A 244 13.15 24.91 -9.15
C LEU A 244 14.06 25.92 -8.43
N ASN A 245 15.35 25.62 -8.29
CA ASN A 245 16.25 26.49 -7.54
C ASN A 245 16.69 27.73 -8.33
N ARG A 246 16.81 27.66 -9.66
CA ARG A 246 17.13 28.87 -10.45
C ARG A 246 15.98 29.87 -10.40
N GLN A 247 14.74 29.45 -10.64
CA GLN A 247 13.59 30.37 -10.62
C GLN A 247 13.32 30.94 -9.22
N HIS A 248 13.49 30.15 -8.15
CA HIS A 248 13.39 30.66 -6.78
C HIS A 248 14.55 31.59 -6.39
N LEU A 249 15.78 31.33 -6.84
CA LEU A 249 16.92 32.22 -6.58
C LEU A 249 16.78 33.55 -7.34
N PHE A 250 16.24 33.55 -8.56
CA PHE A 250 15.95 34.79 -9.30
C PHE A 250 14.82 35.59 -8.64
N ALA A 251 13.74 34.94 -8.19
CA ALA A 251 12.65 35.63 -7.48
C ALA A 251 13.10 36.24 -6.14
N VAL A 252 14.04 35.59 -5.43
CA VAL A 252 14.60 36.09 -4.16
C VAL A 252 15.66 37.19 -4.40
N ALA A 253 16.40 37.16 -5.52
CA ALA A 253 17.35 38.20 -5.89
C ALA A 253 16.66 39.47 -6.43
N GLU A 254 15.58 39.31 -7.20
CA GLU A 254 14.77 40.40 -7.74
C GLU A 254 14.00 41.14 -6.63
N ALA A 255 13.53 40.42 -5.61
CA ALA A 255 12.94 41.01 -4.39
C ALA A 255 13.94 41.81 -3.52
N ARG A 256 15.25 41.72 -3.78
CA ARG A 256 16.31 42.46 -3.04
C ARG A 256 16.95 43.59 -3.85
N GLY A 257 16.38 43.98 -5.00
CA GLY A 257 16.72 45.23 -5.68
C GLY A 257 18.10 45.29 -6.34
N HIS A 258 18.78 44.15 -6.52
CA HIS A 258 20.02 44.10 -7.30
C HIS A 258 19.74 43.53 -8.69
N GLY A 259 19.56 44.42 -9.66
CA GLY A 259 19.48 44.04 -11.07
C GLY A 259 20.81 43.46 -11.55
N VAL A 260 20.84 42.16 -11.84
CA VAL A 260 21.97 41.51 -12.53
C VAL A 260 21.43 40.79 -13.75
N SER A 261 21.86 41.28 -14.92
CA SER A 261 21.53 40.77 -16.26
C SER A 261 22.22 39.42 -16.54
N PRO A 262 21.60 38.49 -17.30
CA PRO A 262 22.02 37.09 -17.41
C PRO A 262 23.04 36.85 -18.54
N ALA A 263 24.24 37.44 -18.48
CA ALA A 263 25.24 37.31 -19.55
C ALA A 263 26.66 36.90 -19.13
N SER A 264 26.83 36.21 -18.00
CA SER A 264 28.08 35.50 -17.72
C SER A 264 27.82 34.29 -16.83
N TRP A 265 28.41 33.16 -17.21
CA TRP A 265 28.31 31.79 -16.67
C TRP A 265 27.29 30.88 -17.38
#